data_AF-A0AAD5XCF0-F1
#
_entry.id   AF-A0AAD5XCF0-F1
#
_cell.length_a   1.000
_cell.length_b   1.000
_cell.length_c   1.000
_cell.angle_alpha   90.00
_cell.angle_beta   90.00
_cell.angle_gamma   90.00
#
_symmetry.space_group_name_H-M   'P 1'
#
loop_
_entity.id
_entity.type
_entity.pdbx_description
1 polymer ?
#
loop_
_entity_poly.entity_id
_entity_poly.type
_entity_poly.pdbx_seq_one_letter_code
_entity_poly.pdbx_strand_id
1 'polypeptide(L)'
;MLNLVNNPSAKITGVHESLLQECEKDIIWYRENFFGKPHENYLALESSKGPLAISVILDGGIYKALVRSIDGAERLTVEASAVYQSGHRKLFRMGPKVENLMSAFSSGIPARVLTLVKSPGLPNELLAMEERQVIRSYKFGVGYCKAGQVTEADMLSNRH
;
A
#
# COMPACT_ATOMS: atom_id res chain seq x y z
N MET A 1 -24.89 -5.53 -41.09
CA MET A 1 -23.53 -5.74 -40.59
C MET A 1 -22.84 -4.38 -40.53
N LEU A 2 -22.65 -3.82 -39.33
CA LEU A 2 -21.88 -2.59 -39.16
C LEU A 2 -20.39 -2.95 -39.20
N ASN A 3 -19.69 -2.50 -40.25
CA ASN A 3 -18.24 -2.60 -40.34
C ASN A 3 -17.62 -1.68 -39.27
N LEU A 4 -17.20 -2.27 -38.15
CA LEU A 4 -16.38 -1.58 -37.18
C LEU A 4 -15.01 -1.33 -37.79
N VAL A 5 -14.79 -0.12 -38.30
CA VAL A 5 -13.47 0.33 -38.74
C VAL A 5 -12.63 0.51 -37.48
N ASN A 6 -11.63 -0.36 -37.29
CA ASN A 6 -10.64 -0.19 -36.24
C ASN A 6 -9.93 1.15 -36.45
N ASN A 7 -10.08 2.07 -35.50
CA ASN A 7 -9.35 3.34 -35.52
C ASN A 7 -8.01 3.14 -34.79
N PRO A 8 -6.87 3.07 -35.49
CA PRO A 8 -5.56 2.84 -34.89
C PRO A 8 -5.06 4.02 -34.05
N SER A 9 -5.75 5.17 -34.07
CA SER A 9 -5.38 6.37 -33.32
C SER A 9 -6.05 6.44 -31.93
N ALA A 10 -6.92 5.48 -31.60
CA ALA A 10 -7.48 5.38 -30.25
C ALA A 10 -6.35 5.09 -29.25
N LYS A 11 -6.06 6.04 -28.36
CA LYS A 11 -5.03 5.90 -27.33
C LYS A 11 -5.67 5.89 -25.96
N ILE A 12 -5.35 4.87 -25.18
CA ILE A 12 -5.62 4.85 -23.74
C ILE A 12 -4.54 5.73 -23.10
N THR A 13 -4.94 6.81 -22.46
CA THR A 13 -4.04 7.64 -21.64
C THR A 13 -4.49 7.48 -20.20
N GLY A 14 -3.81 6.64 -19.42
CA GLY A 14 -4.27 6.25 -18.10
C GLY A 14 -3.16 6.25 -17.06
N VAL A 15 -3.25 7.15 -16.09
CA VAL A 15 -2.49 7.12 -14.82
C VAL A 15 -3.15 6.15 -13.81
N HIS A 16 -4.45 5.86 -13.99
CA HIS A 16 -5.25 5.11 -13.03
C HIS A 16 -4.86 3.65 -12.84
N GLU A 17 -4.28 3.00 -13.86
CA GLU A 17 -3.91 1.58 -13.76
C GLU A 17 -2.83 1.34 -12.68
N SER A 18 -1.94 2.32 -12.45
CA SER A 18 -0.89 2.22 -11.42
C SER A 18 -1.46 2.16 -10.01
N LEU A 19 -2.38 3.09 -9.68
CA LEU A 19 -2.93 3.24 -8.32
C LEU A 19 -3.80 2.05 -7.91
N LEU A 20 -4.53 1.46 -8.86
CA LEU A 20 -5.39 0.30 -8.62
C LEU A 20 -4.57 -0.93 -8.27
N GLN A 21 -3.47 -1.11 -9.00
CA GLN A 21 -2.58 -2.24 -8.81
C GLN A 21 -1.80 -2.12 -7.49
N GLU A 22 -1.52 -0.91 -7.02
CA GLU A 22 -0.72 -0.66 -5.82
C GLU A 22 -1.41 -1.16 -4.54
N CYS A 23 -2.67 -0.78 -4.29
CA CYS A 23 -3.42 -1.25 -3.13
C CYS A 23 -3.58 -2.78 -3.10
N GLU A 24 -3.85 -3.39 -4.26
CA GLU A 24 -3.95 -4.84 -4.38
C GLU A 24 -2.60 -5.53 -4.11
N LYS A 25 -1.49 -4.94 -4.58
CA LYS A 25 -0.15 -5.45 -4.31
C LYS A 25 0.16 -5.41 -2.80
N ASP A 26 -0.32 -4.43 -2.05
CA ASP A 26 -0.04 -4.35 -0.60
C ASP A 26 -0.75 -5.47 0.16
N ILE A 27 -2.01 -5.75 -0.17
CA ILE A 27 -2.77 -6.87 0.39
C ILE A 27 -2.07 -8.20 0.13
N ILE A 28 -1.66 -8.44 -1.13
CA ILE A 28 -0.95 -9.66 -1.52
C ILE A 28 0.36 -9.76 -0.75
N TRP A 29 1.14 -8.67 -0.72
CA TRP A 29 2.43 -8.66 -0.05
C TRP A 29 2.30 -8.89 1.47
N TYR A 30 1.29 -8.31 2.11
CA TYR A 30 1.03 -8.53 3.53
C TYR A 30 0.62 -9.98 3.81
N ARG A 31 -0.23 -10.58 2.97
CA ARG A 31 -0.61 -12.00 3.06
C ARG A 31 0.59 -12.93 2.94
N GLU A 32 1.47 -12.67 1.98
CA GLU A 32 2.64 -13.50 1.73
C GLU A 32 3.72 -13.38 2.83
N ASN A 33 3.91 -12.19 3.38
CA ASN A 33 5.05 -11.91 4.28
C ASN A 33 4.69 -11.92 5.77
N PHE A 34 3.45 -11.62 6.15
CA PHE A 34 3.07 -11.43 7.56
C PHE A 34 1.92 -12.32 8.00
N PHE A 35 0.91 -12.54 7.15
CA PHE A 35 -0.29 -13.26 7.56
C PHE A 35 0.02 -14.73 7.91
N GLY A 36 -0.50 -15.19 9.05
CA GLY A 36 -0.21 -16.53 9.57
C GLY A 36 1.22 -16.72 10.10
N LYS A 37 2.08 -15.68 10.06
CA LYS A 37 3.46 -15.71 10.56
C LYS A 37 3.59 -14.85 11.82
N PRO A 38 4.40 -15.24 12.81
CA PRO A 38 4.71 -14.37 13.95
C PRO A 38 5.41 -13.09 13.48
N HIS A 39 4.80 -11.94 13.76
CA HIS A 39 5.32 -10.62 13.41
C HIS A 39 4.86 -9.58 14.43
N GLU A 40 5.49 -8.42 14.44
CA GLU A 40 5.15 -7.32 15.34
C GLU A 40 4.37 -6.24 14.58
N ASN A 41 3.39 -5.63 15.26
CA ASN A 41 2.66 -4.49 14.72
C ASN A 41 2.81 -3.31 15.68
N TYR A 42 3.15 -2.16 15.11
CA TYR A 42 3.36 -0.90 15.81
C TYR A 42 2.36 0.12 15.32
N LEU A 43 1.59 0.72 16.23
CA LEU A 43 0.61 1.74 15.89
C LEU A 43 0.99 3.08 16.53
N ALA A 44 0.71 4.18 15.83
CA ALA A 44 0.70 5.52 16.40
C ALA A 44 -0.51 6.28 15.85
N LEU A 45 -1.33 6.85 16.73
CA LEU A 45 -2.45 7.69 16.29
C LEU A 45 -1.96 9.09 15.91
N GLU A 46 -1.06 9.65 16.74
CA GLU A 46 -0.49 10.98 16.56
C GLU A 46 0.99 10.85 16.21
N SER A 47 1.39 11.33 15.03
CA SER A 47 2.78 11.38 14.59
C SER A 47 3.00 12.53 13.62
N SER A 48 4.26 12.87 13.32
CA SER A 48 4.60 13.89 12.33
C SER A 48 4.14 13.55 10.89
N LYS A 49 3.73 12.30 10.65
CA LYS A 49 3.19 11.80 9.37
C LYS A 49 1.69 11.43 9.49
N GLY A 50 1.00 11.88 10.52
CA GLY A 50 -0.36 11.43 10.85
C GLY A 50 -0.38 10.02 11.47
N PRO A 51 -1.54 9.34 11.45
CA PRO A 51 -1.65 7.97 11.94
C PRO A 51 -0.74 7.00 11.19
N LEU A 52 -0.08 6.11 11.92
CA LEU A 52 0.82 5.09 11.38
C LEU A 52 0.42 3.70 11.85
N ALA A 53 0.49 2.74 10.93
CA ALA A 53 0.44 1.31 11.23
C ALA A 53 1.61 0.59 10.55
N ILE A 54 2.54 0.06 11.35
CA ILE A 54 3.77 -0.55 10.86
C ILE A 54 3.80 -2.03 11.25
N SER A 55 3.83 -2.91 10.26
CA SER A 55 4.03 -4.34 10.47
C SER A 55 5.49 -4.69 10.21
N VAL A 56 6.15 -5.42 11.11
CA VAL A 56 7.57 -5.79 10.99
C VAL A 56 7.77 -7.28 11.23
N ILE A 57 8.53 -7.93 10.35
CA ILE A 57 8.90 -9.35 10.48
C ILE A 57 10.39 -9.54 10.18
N LEU A 58 11.03 -10.48 10.90
CA LEU A 58 12.36 -10.98 10.57
C LEU A 58 12.20 -12.33 9.87
N ASP A 59 12.66 -12.43 8.62
CA ASP A 59 12.51 -13.61 7.77
C ASP A 59 13.82 -13.84 7.00
N GLY A 60 14.45 -15.01 7.19
CA GLY A 60 15.69 -15.35 6.50
C GLY A 60 16.88 -14.41 6.75
N GLY A 61 16.94 -13.76 7.92
CA GLY A 61 17.99 -12.76 8.23
C GLY A 61 17.70 -11.37 7.68
N ILE A 62 16.52 -11.15 7.12
CA ILE A 62 16.09 -9.89 6.54
C ILE A 62 14.88 -9.38 7.31
N TYR A 63 14.96 -8.13 7.76
CA TYR A 63 13.80 -7.42 8.30
C TYR A 63 12.98 -6.83 7.16
N LYS A 64 11.68 -7.13 7.15
CA LYS A 64 10.69 -6.57 6.22
C LYS A 64 9.71 -5.73 7.03
N ALA A 65 9.37 -4.54 6.53
CA ALA A 65 8.36 -3.67 7.11
C ALA A 65 7.32 -3.23 6.07
N LEU A 66 6.06 -3.22 6.46
CA LEU A 66 4.98 -2.51 5.78
C LEU A 66 4.61 -1.29 6.63
N VAL A 67 4.99 -0.10 6.17
CA VAL A 67 4.68 1.18 6.84
C VAL A 67 3.45 1.78 6.17
N ARG A 68 2.33 1.87 6.90
CA ARG A 68 1.09 2.47 6.40
C ARG A 68 0.92 3.85 7.00
N SER A 69 0.68 4.84 6.15
CA SER A 69 0.47 6.24 6.52
C SER A 69 -0.71 6.84 5.72
N ILE A 70 -1.03 8.10 5.99
CA ILE A 70 -2.05 8.84 5.22
C ILE A 70 -1.64 9.05 3.75
N ASP A 71 -0.34 9.07 3.46
CA ASP A 71 0.19 9.29 2.11
C ASP A 71 0.28 8.00 1.29
N GLY A 72 -0.01 6.85 1.91
CA GLY A 72 0.10 5.52 1.31
C GLY A 72 0.94 4.56 2.13
N ALA A 73 1.21 3.40 1.54
CA ALA A 73 2.00 2.35 2.15
C ALA A 73 3.40 2.24 1.52
N GLU A 74 4.41 2.04 2.35
CA GLU A 74 5.80 1.81 1.95
C GLU A 74 6.26 0.43 2.40
N ARG A 75 6.91 -0.31 1.49
CA ARG A 75 7.54 -1.60 1.77
C ARG A 75 9.03 -1.39 1.93
N LEU A 76 9.54 -1.62 3.12
CA LEU A 76 10.95 -1.40 3.45
C LEU A 76 11.61 -2.72 3.83
N THR A 77 12.87 -2.87 3.45
CA THR A 77 13.64 -4.09 3.69
C THR A 77 15.04 -3.72 4.12
N VAL A 78 15.53 -4.34 5.19
CA VAL A 78 16.91 -4.15 5.67
C VAL A 78 17.50 -5.47 6.11
N GLU A 79 18.77 -5.69 5.83
CA GLU A 79 19.52 -6.82 6.35
C GLU A 79 19.62 -6.75 7.88
N ALA A 80 19.38 -7.85 8.59
CA ALA A 80 19.46 -7.87 10.05
C ALA A 80 20.86 -7.49 10.58
N SER A 81 21.90 -7.69 9.77
CA SER A 81 23.27 -7.26 10.08
C SER A 81 23.46 -5.75 10.05
N ALA A 82 22.65 -5.03 9.28
CA ALA A 82 22.69 -3.56 9.18
C ALA A 82 22.00 -2.87 10.36
N VAL A 83 21.17 -3.60 11.12
CA VAL A 83 20.48 -3.05 12.29
C VAL A 83 21.42 -3.06 13.51
N TYR A 84 21.71 -1.88 14.05
CA TYR A 84 22.51 -1.79 15.27
C TYR A 84 21.82 -2.50 16.44
N GLN A 85 22.55 -3.45 17.04
CA GLN A 85 22.08 -4.20 18.18
C GLN A 85 23.21 -4.40 19.19
N SER A 86 22.96 -3.99 20.43
CA SER A 86 23.88 -4.11 21.54
C SER A 86 24.22 -5.57 21.86
N GLY A 87 25.49 -5.86 22.15
CA GLY A 87 26.01 -7.22 22.33
C GLY A 87 25.26 -8.06 23.37
N HIS A 88 24.83 -7.47 24.49
CA HIS A 88 24.01 -8.16 25.48
C HIS A 88 22.65 -8.62 24.91
N ARG A 89 21.98 -7.83 24.07
CA ARG A 89 20.71 -8.23 23.44
C ARG A 89 20.91 -9.40 22.47
N LYS A 90 22.03 -9.41 21.73
CA LYS A 90 22.41 -10.55 20.89
C LYS A 90 22.62 -11.81 21.75
N LEU A 91 23.34 -11.68 22.87
CA LEU A 91 23.61 -12.76 23.80
C LEU A 91 22.31 -13.35 24.40
N PHE A 92 21.36 -12.49 24.77
CA PHE A 92 20.06 -12.90 25.31
C PHE A 92 19.01 -13.23 24.24
N ARG A 93 19.41 -13.34 22.95
CA ARG A 93 18.50 -13.62 21.81
C ARG A 93 17.29 -12.68 21.75
N MET A 94 17.44 -11.46 22.24
CA MET A 94 16.42 -10.41 22.14
C MET A 94 16.49 -9.78 20.75
N GLY A 95 15.41 -9.15 20.31
CA GLY A 95 15.46 -8.28 19.13
C GLY A 95 16.25 -6.97 19.36
N PRO A 96 16.54 -6.21 18.29
CA PRO A 96 17.06 -4.85 18.39
C PRO A 96 16.07 -3.93 19.13
N LYS A 97 16.53 -2.74 19.52
CA LYS A 97 15.60 -1.71 20.00
C LYS A 97 14.77 -1.18 18.84
N VAL A 98 13.52 -0.81 19.11
CA VAL A 98 12.59 -0.27 18.10
C VAL A 98 13.19 0.95 17.42
N GLU A 99 13.86 1.83 18.15
CA GLU A 99 14.49 3.03 17.58
C GLU A 99 15.58 2.67 16.57
N ASN A 100 16.41 1.67 16.87
CA ASN A 100 17.47 1.21 15.97
C ASN A 100 16.88 0.54 14.73
N LEU A 101 15.81 -0.23 14.91
CA LEU A 101 15.14 -0.95 13.82
C LEU A 101 14.42 0.02 12.88
N MET A 102 13.64 0.95 13.43
CA MET A 102 12.90 1.96 12.65
C MET A 102 13.85 2.91 11.93
N SER A 103 14.94 3.35 12.59
CA SER A 103 15.95 4.19 11.93
C SER A 103 16.72 3.46 10.82
N ALA A 104 16.92 2.15 10.94
CA ALA A 104 17.50 1.35 9.87
C ALA A 104 16.57 1.25 8.64
N PHE A 105 15.25 1.22 8.84
CA PHE A 105 14.28 1.27 7.75
C PHE A 105 14.22 2.65 7.09
N SER A 106 14.04 3.70 7.87
CA SER A 106 14.00 5.09 7.39
C SER A 106 14.11 6.08 8.56
N SER A 107 14.90 7.14 8.38
CA SER A 107 15.02 8.23 9.37
C SER A 107 13.72 9.01 9.57
N GLY A 108 12.75 8.88 8.65
CA GLY A 108 11.46 9.54 8.73
C GLY A 108 10.43 8.85 9.62
N ILE A 109 10.73 7.69 10.22
CA ILE A 109 9.79 6.96 11.08
C ILE A 109 9.94 7.44 12.54
N PRO A 110 8.89 8.01 13.15
CA PRO A 110 8.96 8.56 14.50
C PRO A 110 8.86 7.44 15.56
N ALA A 111 9.94 6.67 15.75
CA ALA A 111 9.95 5.46 16.58
C ALA A 111 9.44 5.64 18.02
N ARG A 112 9.59 6.82 18.61
CA ARG A 112 9.23 7.09 20.01
C ARG A 112 7.72 7.15 20.27
N VAL A 113 6.92 7.45 19.26
CA VAL A 113 5.44 7.51 19.40
C VAL A 113 4.78 6.18 19.04
N LEU A 114 5.55 5.21 18.53
CA LEU A 114 5.05 3.91 18.16
C LEU A 114 4.79 3.05 19.39
N THR A 115 3.60 2.44 19.43
CA THR A 115 3.19 1.50 20.46
C THR A 115 3.12 0.10 19.88
N LEU A 116 3.80 -0.87 20.50
CA LEU A 116 3.69 -2.27 20.12
C LEU A 116 2.29 -2.80 20.50
N VAL A 117 1.56 -3.32 19.51
CA VAL A 117 0.21 -3.87 19.70
C VAL A 117 0.22 -5.37 19.42
N LYS A 118 -0.21 -6.15 20.41
CA LYS A 118 -0.23 -7.63 20.37
C LYS A 118 -1.64 -8.22 20.26
N SER A 119 -2.61 -7.42 19.81
CA SER A 119 -3.98 -7.92 19.62
C SER A 119 -4.01 -9.00 18.52
N PRO A 120 -4.55 -10.20 18.79
CA PRO A 120 -4.60 -11.28 17.81
C PRO A 120 -5.53 -10.97 16.63
N GLY A 121 -6.49 -10.05 16.79
CA GLY A 121 -7.38 -9.59 15.72
C GLY A 121 -6.75 -8.57 14.78
N LEU A 122 -5.66 -7.91 15.20
CA LEU A 122 -5.08 -6.78 14.47
C LEU A 122 -4.64 -7.12 13.04
N PRO A 123 -3.99 -8.28 12.75
CA PRO A 123 -3.66 -8.62 11.36
C PRO A 123 -4.87 -8.71 10.43
N ASN A 124 -6.00 -9.21 10.93
CA ASN A 124 -7.25 -9.28 10.16
C ASN A 124 -7.84 -7.87 9.95
N GLU A 125 -7.80 -7.03 10.97
CA GLU A 125 -8.27 -5.64 10.89
C GLU A 125 -7.44 -4.80 9.91
N LEU A 126 -6.12 -4.99 9.88
CA LEU A 126 -5.22 -4.35 8.92
C LEU A 126 -5.53 -4.78 7.47
N LEU A 127 -5.73 -6.07 7.24
CA LEU A 127 -6.16 -6.57 5.92
C LEU A 127 -7.52 -6.01 5.52
N ALA A 128 -8.49 -6.00 6.43
CA ALA A 128 -9.81 -5.45 6.16
C ALA A 128 -9.75 -3.94 5.86
N MET A 129 -8.82 -3.21 6.50
CA MET A 129 -8.57 -1.80 6.19
C MET A 129 -8.05 -1.63 4.76
N GLU A 130 -7.06 -2.42 4.34
CA GLU A 130 -6.52 -2.37 2.97
C GLU A 130 -7.56 -2.78 1.92
N GLU A 131 -8.36 -3.83 2.18
CA GLU A 131 -9.42 -4.27 1.28
C GLU A 131 -10.50 -3.22 1.03
N ARG A 132 -10.73 -2.30 1.99
CA ARG A 132 -11.64 -1.17 1.83
C ARG A 132 -11.09 -0.07 0.91
N GLN A 133 -9.78 -0.01 0.72
CA GLN A 133 -9.13 0.96 -0.17
C GLN A 133 -9.12 0.48 -1.63
N VAL A 134 -9.42 -0.80 -1.89
CA VAL A 134 -9.48 -1.35 -3.25
C VAL A 134 -10.75 -0.88 -3.96
N ILE A 135 -10.58 -0.26 -5.12
CA ILE A 135 -11.68 0.17 -5.98
C ILE A 135 -12.24 -1.06 -6.71
N ARG A 136 -13.44 -1.50 -6.31
CA ARG A 136 -14.09 -2.70 -6.88
C ARG A 136 -14.97 -2.43 -8.09
N SER A 137 -15.34 -1.18 -8.32
CA SER A 137 -16.31 -0.83 -9.36
C SER A 137 -15.98 0.51 -9.98
N TYR A 138 -16.09 0.57 -11.30
CA TYR A 138 -15.91 1.78 -12.07
C TYR A 138 -17.22 2.15 -12.76
N LYS A 139 -17.39 3.45 -12.98
CA LYS A 139 -18.46 3.98 -13.81
C LYS A 139 -17.81 4.70 -14.97
N PHE A 140 -18.10 4.22 -16.17
CA PHE A 140 -17.60 4.81 -17.41
C PHE A 140 -18.76 5.44 -18.17
N GLY A 141 -18.59 6.69 -18.60
CA GLY A 141 -19.46 7.33 -19.57
C GLY A 141 -18.99 7.01 -20.98
N VAL A 142 -19.91 6.59 -21.85
CA VAL A 142 -19.62 6.39 -23.28
C VAL A 142 -20.44 7.39 -24.07
N GLY A 143 -19.75 8.30 -24.76
CA GLY A 143 -20.36 9.30 -25.63
C GLY A 143 -20.05 8.99 -27.10
N TYR A 144 -21.03 9.18 -27.98
CA TYR A 144 -20.83 9.12 -29.43
C TYR A 144 -20.70 10.54 -29.97
N CYS A 145 -19.63 10.81 -30.73
CA CYS A 145 -19.40 12.10 -31.38
C CYS A 145 -19.46 11.92 -32.90
N LYS A 146 -20.50 12.47 -33.52
CA LYS A 146 -20.66 12.50 -34.97
C LYS A 146 -19.81 13.63 -35.57
N ALA A 147 -19.38 13.47 -36.82
CA ALA A 147 -18.68 14.52 -37.56
C ALA A 147 -19.47 15.84 -37.56
N GLY A 148 -18.77 16.94 -37.25
CA GLY A 148 -19.36 18.28 -37.22
C GLY A 148 -20.05 18.66 -35.89
N GLN A 149 -20.18 17.76 -34.92
CA GLN A 149 -20.65 18.11 -33.58
C GLN A 149 -19.56 18.83 -32.79
N VAL A 150 -19.90 20.01 -32.27
CA VAL A 150 -18.95 20.86 -31.54
C VAL A 150 -19.44 21.26 -30.14
N THR A 151 -20.69 20.93 -29.80
CA THR A 151 -21.26 21.19 -28.46
C THR A 151 -21.58 19.89 -27.74
N GLU A 152 -21.48 19.89 -26.41
CA GLU A 152 -21.87 18.75 -25.57
C GLU A 152 -23.34 18.37 -25.78
N ALA A 153 -24.22 19.36 -25.90
CA ALA A 153 -25.65 19.14 -26.16
C ALA A 153 -25.87 18.35 -27.45
N ASP A 154 -25.17 18.71 -28.54
CA ASP A 154 -25.25 17.98 -29.81
C ASP A 154 -24.77 16.53 -29.64
N MET A 155 -23.65 16.32 -28.95
CA MET A 155 -23.06 14.99 -28.71
C MET A 155 -23.98 14.09 -27.86
N LEU A 156 -24.65 14.64 -26.83
CA LEU A 156 -25.59 13.92 -25.96
C LEU A 156 -26.98 13.73 -26.59
N SER A 157 -27.33 14.53 -27.61
CA SER A 157 -28.63 14.47 -28.28
C SER A 157 -28.72 13.41 -29.38
N ASN A 158 -27.62 12.72 -29.69
CA ASN A 158 -27.61 11.68 -30.72
C ASN A 158 -28.73 10.64 -30.50
N ARG A 159 -29.46 10.34 -31.57
CA ARG A 159 -30.51 9.32 -31.63
C ARG A 159 -30.29 8.49 -32.89
N HIS A 160 -30.12 7.17 -32.71
CA HIS A 160 -29.96 6.13 -33.73
C HIS A 160 -28.75 6.27 -34.66
#